data_AF-A0AB39QNP4-F1
#
_entry.id   AF-A0AB39QNP4-F1
#
_cell.length_a   1.000
_cell.length_b   1.000
_cell.length_c   1.000
_cell.angle_alpha   90.00
_cell.angle_beta   90.00
_cell.angle_gamma   90.00
#
_symmetry.space_group_name_H-M   'P 1'
#
loop_
_entity.id
_entity.type
_entity.pdbx_description
1 polymer ?
#
loop_
_entity_poly.entity_id
_entity_poly.type
_entity_poly.pdbx_seq_one_letter_code
_entity_poly.pdbx_strand_id
1 'polypeptide(L)' 'MHILHWRKSTYSGDSSNCVEVATAPSTIHIRDSKHTTGPHLTVTPSVWADFVSLAVRPRPQ' A
#
# COMPACT_ATOMS: atom_id res chain seq x y z
N MET A 1 -9.51 12.13 14.63
CA MET A 1 -9.26 11.65 13.25
C MET A 1 -7.76 11.74 12.99
N HIS A 2 -7.08 10.61 12.86
CA HIS A 2 -5.68 10.63 12.42
C HIS A 2 -5.66 10.94 10.92
N ILE A 3 -4.89 11.95 10.52
CA ILE A 3 -4.64 12.20 9.10
C ILE A 3 -3.73 11.08 8.56
N LEU A 4 -4.17 10.39 7.51
CA LEU A 4 -3.37 9.36 6.85
C LEU A 4 -2.59 9.99 5.71
N HIS A 5 -1.27 9.85 5.75
CA HIS A 5 -0.38 10.36 4.71
C HIS A 5 -0.18 9.28 3.64
N TRP A 6 -0.94 9.37 2.55
CA TRP A 6 -0.95 8.38 1.47
C TRP A 6 0.23 8.57 0.52
N ARG A 7 0.96 7.48 0.27
CA ARG A 7 2.00 7.40 -0.75
C ARG A 7 1.55 6.49 -1.88
N LYS A 8 1.47 7.04 -3.09
CA LYS A 8 1.22 6.28 -4.32
C LYS A 8 2.47 5.52 -4.75
N SER A 9 2.30 4.29 -5.24
CA SER A 9 3.40 3.48 -5.78
C SER A 9 4.04 4.15 -7.00
N THR A 10 5.37 4.03 -7.14
CA THR A 10 6.10 4.47 -8.34
C THR A 10 5.88 3.57 -9.55
N TYR A 11 5.29 2.38 -9.34
CA TYR A 11 4.90 1.46 -10.41
C TYR A 11 3.51 1.75 -10.97
N SER A 12 2.80 2.72 -10.38
CA SER A 12 1.49 3.18 -10.83
C SER A 12 1.65 4.04 -12.10
N GLY A 13 1.32 3.47 -13.26
CA GLY A 13 1.19 4.21 -14.51
C GLY A 13 -0.24 4.72 -14.72
N ASP A 14 -0.48 5.44 -15.82
CA ASP A 14 -1.79 6.03 -16.14
C ASP A 14 -2.93 5.00 -16.21
N SER A 15 -2.60 3.75 -16.56
CA SER A 15 -3.58 2.67 -16.71
C SER A 15 -3.31 1.40 -15.89
N SER A 16 -2.16 1.28 -15.19
CA SER A 16 -1.78 0.05 -14.47
C SER A 16 -1.22 0.28 -13.06
N ASN A 17 -1.37 -0.73 -12.19
CA ASN A 17 -0.79 -0.86 -10.84
C ASN A 17 -1.18 0.25 -9.82
N CYS A 18 -2.46 0.39 -9.49
CA CYS A 18 -2.98 1.53 -8.73
C CYS A 18 -3.07 1.30 -7.21
N VAL A 19 -1.94 1.23 -6.51
CA VAL A 19 -1.93 1.08 -5.04
C VAL A 19 -1.35 2.32 -4.35
N GLU A 20 -2.00 2.75 -3.26
CA GLU A 20 -1.45 3.70 -2.29
C GLU A 20 -1.38 3.07 -0.89
N VAL A 21 -0.35 3.46 -0.13
CA VAL A 21 -0.13 2.98 1.24
C VAL A 21 0.03 4.17 2.18
N ALA A 22 -0.57 4.10 3.38
CA ALA A 22 -0.34 5.03 4.47
C ALA A 22 0.09 4.28 5.73
N THR A 23 1.18 4.74 6.35
CA THR A 23 1.69 4.19 7.61
C THR A 23 1.16 4.99 8.79
N ALA A 24 0.63 4.29 9.79
CA ALA A 24 0.23 4.85 11.08
C ALA A 24 0.95 4.06 12.21
N PRO A 25 0.93 4.55 13.48
CA PRO A 25 1.74 3.96 14.55
C PRO A 25 1.57 2.44 14.75
N SER A 26 0.36 1.90 14.54
CA SER A 26 0.05 0.49 14.76
C SER A 26 -0.59 -0.21 13.55
N THR A 27 -0.75 0.51 12.43
CA THR A 27 -1.48 0.01 11.26
C THR A 27 -0.86 0.47 9.96
N ILE A 28 -1.03 -0.36 8.93
CA ILE A 28 -0.74 -0.04 7.55
C ILE A 28 -2.07 -0.05 6.81
N HIS A 29 -2.37 1.05 6.12
CA HIS A 29 -3.56 1.19 5.30
C HIS A 29 -3.20 1.08 3.83
N ILE A 30 -3.96 0.28 3.08
CA ILE A 30 -3.72 0.01 1.66
C ILE A 30 -5.02 0.25 0.91
N ARG A 31 -4.96 1.06 -0.16
CA ARG A 31 -6.14 1.34 -0.99
C ARG A 31 -5.79 1.35 -2.46
N ASP A 32 -6.84 1.23 -3.26
CA ASP A 32 -6.78 1.47 -4.70
C ASP A 32 -6.70 2.98 -4.98
N SER A 33 -5.72 3.40 -5.80
CA SER A 33 -5.51 4.82 -6.13
C SER A 33 -6.65 5.42 -6.96
N LYS A 34 -7.46 4.61 -7.66
CA LYS A 34 -8.61 5.06 -8.46
C LYS A 34 -9.89 5.15 -7.63
N HIS A 35 -9.94 4.47 -6.49
CA HIS A 35 -11.09 4.43 -5.58
C HIS A 35 -10.74 4.98 -4.19
N THR A 36 -10.27 6.23 -4.12
CA THR A 36 -9.76 6.85 -2.88
C THR A 36 -10.80 7.06 -1.77
N THR A 37 -12.09 7.10 -2.13
CA THR A 37 -13.23 7.21 -1.20
C THR A 37 -13.84 5.86 -0.84
N GLY A 38 -13.38 4.77 -1.45
CA GLY A 38 -13.84 3.41 -1.18
C GLY A 38 -13.23 2.82 0.10
N PRO A 39 -13.61 1.58 0.44
CA PRO A 39 -13.01 0.85 1.56
C PRO A 39 -11.50 0.62 1.32
N HIS A 40 -10.74 0.64 2.40
CA HIS A 40 -9.30 0.34 2.39
C HIS A 40 -8.97 -0.82 3.31
N LEU A 41 -7.95 -1.61 2.96
CA LEU A 41 -7.45 -2.69 3.80
C LEU A 41 -6.61 -2.09 4.93
N THR A 42 -6.79 -2.58 6.15
CA THR A 42 -5.97 -2.20 7.31
C THR A 42 -5.35 -3.46 7.89
N VAL A 43 -4.02 -3.47 8.01
CA VAL A 43 -3.26 -4.59 8.56
C VAL A 43 -2.26 -4.09 9.62
N THR A 44 -1.74 -5.00 10.43
CA THR A 44 -0.63 -4.69 11.34
C THR A 44 0.68 -4.55 10.55
N PRO A 45 1.70 -3.86 11.10
CA PRO A 45 3.02 -3.79 10.48
C PRO A 45 3.67 -5.16 10.25
N SER A 46 3.44 -6.14 11.13
CA SER A 46 3.98 -7.51 10.97
C SER A 46 3.39 -8.22 9.76
N VAL A 47 2.05 -8.18 9.60
CA VAL A 47 1.36 -8.78 8.46
C VAL A 47 1.79 -8.12 7.14
N TRP A 48 2.01 -6.80 7.16
CA TRP A 48 2.54 -6.09 5.99
C TRP A 48 3.96 -6.54 5.63
N ALA A 49 4.85 -6.71 6.62
CA ALA A 49 6.21 -7.18 6.38
C ALA A 49 6.23 -8.59 5.78
N ASP A 50 5.41 -9.50 6.31
CA ASP A 50 5.27 -10.86 5.80
C ASP A 50 4.76 -10.84 4.35
N PHE A 51 3.72 -10.04 4.06
CA PHE A 51 3.19 -9.87 2.72
C PHE A 51 4.24 -9.36 1.72
N VAL A 52 5.01 -8.34 2.10
CA VAL A 52 6.09 -7.79 1.25
C VAL A 52 7.16 -8.84 1.01
N SER A 53 7.54 -9.63 2.01
CA SER A 53 8.56 -10.68 1.86
C SER A 53 8.17 -11.72 0.78
N LEU A 54 6.87 -12.01 0.65
CA LEU A 54 6.33 -12.91 -0.37
C LEU A 54 6.19 -12.24 -1.75
N ALA A 55 5.93 -10.92 -1.77
CA ALA A 55 5.64 -10.18 -2.99
C ALA A 55 6.91 -9.69 -3.73
N VAL A 56 8.03 -9.54 -3.02
CA VAL A 56 9.30 -9.12 -3.63
C VAL A 56 9.82 -10.23 -4.53
N ARG A 57 9.73 -10.03 -5.85
CA ARG A 57 10.55 -10.77 -6.81
C ARG A 57 11.97 -10.19 -6.78
N PRO A 58 13.03 -11.01 -6.69
CA PRO A 58 14.37 -10.50 -6.93
C PRO A 58 14.42 -9.92 -8.35
N ARG A 59 14.90 -8.68 -8.46
CA ARG A 59 15.10 -8.05 -9.77
C ARG A 59 16.23 -8.83 -10.46
N PRO A 60 16.05 -9.35 -11.69
CA PRO A 60 17.19 -9.77 -12.49
C PRO A 60 18.10 -8.55 -12.66
N GLN A 61 19.42 -8.74 -12.51
CA GLN A 61 20.40 -7.72 -12.84
C GLN A 61 20.33 -7.39 -14.34
#